data_AF-X1DMR0-F1
#
_entry.id   AF-X1DMR0-F1
#
_cell.length_a   1.000
_cell.length_b   1.000
_cell.length_c   1.000
_cell.angle_alpha   90.00
_cell.angle_beta   90.00
_cell.angle_gamma   90.00
#
_symmetry.space_group_name_H-M   'P 1'
#
loop_
_entity.id
_entity.type
_entity.pdbx_description
1 polymer ?
#
loop_
_entity_poly.entity_id
_entity_poly.type
_entity_poly.pdbx_seq_one_letter_code
_entity_poly.pdbx_strand_id
1 'polypeptide(L)'
;LSHAETPGLGSLIADESWKGIFQGRSLDDTNFKVKKDGGDIDQLTGATISPRAVSGAVEKGLIWFRENREAVLDAAAGEKPVTTSGETS
;
A
#
# COMPACT_ATOMS: atom_id res chain seq x y z
N LEU A 1 -4.13 11.33 25.94
CA LEU A 1 -3.38 10.67 24.85
C LEU A 1 -3.87 11.31 23.55
N SER A 2 -3.14 12.31 23.03
CA SER A 2 -3.62 13.17 21.94
C SER A 2 -3.15 12.60 20.60
N HIS A 3 -4.08 12.24 19.71
CA HIS A 3 -3.77 11.86 18.34
C HIS A 3 -3.83 13.11 17.47
N ALA A 4 -2.64 13.64 17.13
CA ALA A 4 -2.50 14.80 16.27
C ALA A 4 -2.67 14.35 14.80
N GLU A 5 -3.93 14.21 14.38
CA GLU A 5 -4.21 14.22 12.94
C GLU A 5 -3.84 15.60 12.41
N THR A 6 -2.76 15.66 11.64
CA THR A 6 -2.31 16.91 11.02
C THR A 6 -3.15 17.14 9.77
N PRO A 7 -3.90 18.26 9.66
CA PRO A 7 -4.63 18.60 8.46
C PRO A 7 -3.65 18.74 7.28
N GLY A 8 -3.84 17.95 6.22
CA GLY A 8 -2.95 17.92 5.04
C GLY A 8 -2.32 16.55 4.70
N LEU A 9 -2.58 15.51 5.52
CA LEU A 9 -2.06 14.14 5.33
C LEU A 9 -2.34 13.52 3.95
N GLY A 10 -3.49 13.81 3.34
CA GLY A 10 -3.87 13.25 2.04
C GLY A 10 -3.07 13.79 0.85
N SER A 11 -2.60 15.04 0.90
CA SER A 11 -1.97 15.69 -0.26
C SER A 11 -0.51 15.26 -0.49
N LEU A 12 0.22 14.87 0.56
CA LEU A 12 1.63 14.47 0.44
C LEU A 12 1.81 13.00 -0.02
N ILE A 13 0.80 12.15 0.22
CA ILE A 13 0.80 10.74 -0.22
C ILE A 13 0.38 10.64 -1.70
N ALA A 14 -0.20 11.71 -2.26
CA ALA A 14 -0.63 11.75 -3.65
C ALA A 14 0.53 11.86 -4.66
N ASP A 15 1.75 12.19 -4.20
CA ASP A 15 2.92 12.25 -5.06
C ASP A 15 3.24 10.86 -5.66
N GLU A 16 3.17 10.74 -6.98
CA GLU A 16 3.42 9.49 -7.70
C GLU A 16 4.88 9.04 -7.63
N SER A 17 5.83 9.99 -7.55
CA SER A 17 7.25 9.67 -7.43
C SER A 17 7.53 9.01 -6.08
N TRP A 18 6.90 9.50 -5.01
CA TRP A 18 7.04 8.90 -3.69
C TRP A 18 6.28 7.57 -3.60
N LYS A 19 5.08 7.44 -4.18
CA LYS A 19 4.39 6.13 -4.26
C LYS A 19 5.21 5.09 -5.03
N GLY A 20 5.94 5.51 -6.07
CA GLY A 20 6.80 4.66 -6.87
C GLY A 20 7.87 3.90 -6.08
N ILE A 21 8.29 4.41 -4.91
CA ILE A 21 9.30 3.74 -4.09
C ILE A 21 8.87 2.37 -3.58
N PHE A 22 7.57 2.10 -3.49
CA PHE A 22 7.04 0.80 -3.03
C PHE A 22 6.93 -0.25 -4.14
N GLN A 23 7.04 0.17 -5.41
CA GLN A 23 6.93 -0.76 -6.53
C GLN A 23 8.10 -1.75 -6.56
N GLY A 24 7.78 -3.02 -6.80
CA GLY A 24 8.78 -4.10 -6.89
C GLY A 24 9.36 -4.55 -5.55
N ARG A 25 8.96 -3.95 -4.42
CA ARG A 25 9.43 -4.33 -3.09
C ARG A 25 8.60 -5.46 -2.48
N SER A 26 9.24 -6.29 -1.68
CA SER A 26 8.61 -7.44 -1.00
C SER A 26 9.01 -7.49 0.48
N LEU A 27 8.35 -8.35 1.25
CA LEU A 27 8.71 -8.59 2.65
C LEU A 27 10.08 -9.26 2.81
N ASP A 28 10.59 -9.91 1.76
CA ASP A 28 11.83 -10.69 1.82
C ASP A 28 13.08 -9.83 1.59
N ASP A 29 12.93 -8.68 0.94
CA ASP A 29 14.04 -7.82 0.49
C ASP A 29 13.95 -6.36 0.97
N THR A 30 12.87 -5.99 1.67
CA THR A 30 12.65 -4.61 2.12
C THR A 30 12.28 -4.53 3.58
N ASN A 31 13.00 -3.70 4.34
CA ASN A 31 12.59 -3.21 5.63
C ASN A 31 11.74 -1.93 5.44
N PHE A 32 10.42 -2.06 5.60
CA PHE A 32 9.45 -0.98 5.38
C PHE A 32 9.48 0.13 6.44
N LYS A 33 10.46 0.16 7.34
CA LYS A 33 10.69 1.35 8.17
C LYS A 33 11.27 2.48 7.32
N VAL A 34 11.04 3.71 7.76
CA VAL A 34 11.72 4.86 7.15
C VAL A 34 13.22 4.80 7.45
N LYS A 35 14.08 5.32 6.57
CA LYS A 35 15.54 5.34 6.74
C LYS A 35 16.00 5.95 8.08
N LYS A 36 15.29 6.97 8.57
CA LYS A 36 15.56 7.58 9.88
C LYS A 36 15.35 6.62 11.06
N ASP A 37 14.57 5.57 10.88
CA ASP A 37 14.30 4.52 11.86
C ASP A 37 15.04 3.20 11.52
N GLY A 38 16.01 3.26 10.59
CA GLY A 38 16.84 2.13 10.19
C GLY A 38 16.21 1.18 9.17
N GLY A 39 15.23 1.61 8.38
CA GLY A 39 14.71 0.85 7.24
C GLY A 39 15.11 1.43 5.89
N ASP A 40 14.38 1.05 4.85
CA ASP A 40 14.73 1.34 3.44
C ASP A 40 13.87 2.43 2.81
N ILE A 41 12.81 2.88 3.48
CA ILE A 41 11.85 3.81 2.91
C ILE A 41 12.32 5.26 3.06
N ASP A 42 12.37 5.98 1.94
CA ASP A 42 12.77 7.38 1.93
C ASP A 42 11.75 8.29 2.63
N GLN A 43 12.27 9.17 3.48
CA GLN A 43 11.48 10.18 4.16
C GLN A 43 11.02 11.27 3.17
N LEU A 44 9.77 11.71 3.28
CA LEU A 44 9.32 12.95 2.65
C LEU A 44 9.90 14.12 3.45
N THR A 45 10.59 15.05 2.79
CA THR A 45 11.14 16.25 3.45
C THR A 45 10.02 17.00 4.18
N GLY A 46 10.19 17.20 5.49
CA GLY A 46 9.23 17.94 6.32
C GLY A 46 8.02 17.15 6.86
N ALA A 47 7.80 15.91 6.44
CA ALA A 47 6.69 15.08 6.91
C ALA A 47 7.20 13.80 7.58
N THR A 48 7.11 13.72 8.91
CA THR A 48 7.65 12.58 9.69
C THR A 48 6.56 11.55 10.01
N ILE A 49 5.31 11.99 10.17
CA ILE A 49 4.15 11.14 10.54
C ILE A 49 3.65 10.34 9.33
N SER A 50 3.51 10.99 8.15
CA SER A 50 2.92 10.37 6.96
C SER A 50 3.75 9.21 6.40
N PRO A 51 5.09 9.32 6.21
CA PRO A 51 5.88 8.23 5.67
C PRO A 51 5.88 6.99 6.56
N ARG A 52 5.94 7.16 7.89
CA ARG A 52 5.88 6.03 8.84
C ARG A 52 4.54 5.32 8.78
N ALA A 53 3.44 6.08 8.79
CA ALA A 53 2.09 5.53 8.75
C ALA A 53 1.85 4.74 7.46
N VAL A 54 2.20 5.31 6.30
CA VAL A 54 2.03 4.64 5.01
C VAL A 54 2.93 3.42 4.89
N SER A 55 4.20 3.53 5.24
CA SER A 55 5.11 2.39 5.11
C SER A 55 4.70 1.22 6.00
N GLY A 56 4.24 1.50 7.23
CA GLY A 56 3.68 0.49 8.11
C GLY A 56 2.34 -0.09 7.60
N ALA A 57 1.53 0.68 6.87
CA ALA A 57 0.32 0.17 6.23
C ALA A 57 0.64 -0.77 5.05
N VAL A 58 1.64 -0.42 4.24
CA VAL A 58 2.12 -1.27 3.14
C VAL A 58 2.67 -2.59 3.67
N GLU A 59 3.54 -2.55 4.69
CA GLU A 59 4.08 -3.75 5.34
C GLU A 59 2.98 -4.69 5.84
N LYS A 60 2.00 -4.14 6.58
CA LYS A 60 0.85 -4.90 7.09
C LYS A 60 0.01 -5.49 5.95
N GLY A 61 -0.22 -4.72 4.89
CA GLY A 61 -0.95 -5.19 3.71
C GLY A 61 -0.25 -6.37 3.02
N LEU A 62 1.07 -6.30 2.88
CA LEU A 62 1.87 -7.39 2.32
C LEU A 62 1.85 -8.64 3.20
N ILE A 63 1.93 -8.48 4.53
CA ILE A 63 1.85 -9.60 5.48
C ILE A 63 0.50 -10.29 5.36
N TRP A 64 -0.58 -9.50 5.44
CA TRP A 64 -1.93 -10.01 5.31
C TRP A 64 -2.15 -10.71 3.97
N PHE A 65 -1.69 -10.11 2.87
CA PHE A 65 -1.80 -10.73 1.55
C PHE A 65 -1.04 -12.06 1.48
N ARG A 66 0.17 -12.14 2.04
CA ARG A 66 0.94 -13.39 2.10
C ARG A 66 0.22 -14.48 2.89
N GLU A 67 -0.40 -14.12 4.02
CA GLU A 67 -1.18 -15.04 4.87
C GLU A 67 -2.48 -15.48 4.22
N ASN A 68 -3.07 -14.66 3.35
CA ASN A 68 -4.38 -14.91 2.72
C ASN A 68 -4.28 -15.17 1.21
N ARG A 69 -3.07 -15.46 0.70
CA ARG A 69 -2.76 -15.47 -0.73
C ARG A 69 -3.70 -16.35 -1.55
N GLU A 70 -3.97 -17.56 -1.05
CA GLU A 70 -4.85 -18.52 -1.75
C GLU A 70 -6.27 -17.97 -1.88
N ALA A 71 -6.87 -17.52 -0.78
CA ALA A 71 -8.22 -16.95 -0.78
C ALA A 71 -8.33 -15.70 -1.68
N VAL A 72 -7.31 -14.85 -1.69
CA VAL A 72 -7.29 -13.64 -2.53
C VAL A 72 -7.18 -14.00 -4.02
N LEU A 73 -6.34 -14.97 -4.38
CA LEU A 73 -6.17 -15.38 -5.77
C LEU A 73 -7.40 -16.16 -6.30
N ASP A 74 -8.03 -16.96 -5.45
CA ASP A 74 -9.27 -17.66 -5.80
C ASP A 74 -10.44 -16.68 -5.98
N ALA A 75 -10.56 -15.68 -5.11
CA ALA A 75 -11.55 -14.62 -5.27
C ALA A 75 -11.31 -13.79 -6.55
N ALA A 76 -10.06 -13.48 -6.87
CA ALA A 76 -9.70 -12.77 -8.10
C ALA A 76 -9.95 -13.59 -9.37
N ALA A 77 -9.83 -14.91 -9.30
CA ALA A 77 -10.11 -15.82 -10.42
C ALA A 77 -11.62 -16.13 -10.59
N GLY A 78 -12.42 -15.90 -9.55
CA GLY A 78 -13.86 -16.15 -9.52
C GLY A 78 -14.73 -15.12 -10.25
N GLU A 79 -14.19 -13.92 -10.52
CA GLU A 79 -14.91 -12.89 -11.27
C GLU A 79 -14.67 -13.05 -12.78
N LYS A 80 -15.31 -14.06 -13.38
CA LYS A 80 -15.46 -14.08 -14.83
C LYS A 80 -16.28 -12.86 -15.25
N PRO A 81 -15.89 -12.13 -16.31
CA PRO A 81 -16.71 -11.03 -16.80
C PRO A 81 -18.08 -11.60 -17.16
N VAL A 82 -19.15 -11.02 -16.61
CA VAL A 82 -20.50 -11.28 -17.11
C VAL A 82 -20.55 -10.74 -18.54
N THR A 83 -20.20 -11.59 -19.49
CA THR A 83 -20.47 -11.35 -20.90
C THR A 83 -21.95 -11.58 -21.10
N THR A 84 -22.76 -10.55 -20.83
CA THR A 84 -24.10 -10.47 -21.40
C THR A 84 -23.92 -10.10 -22.87
N SER A 85 -23.64 -11.10 -23.69
CA SER A 85 -23.78 -11.02 -25.15
C SER A 85 -25.07 -11.73 -25.54
N GLY A 86 -25.91 -11.00 -26.28
CA GLY A 86 -27.08 -11.51 -26.99
C GLY A 86 -28.37 -11.44 -26.18
N GLU A 87 -29.51 -11.03 -26.71
CA GLU A 87 -29.84 -10.65 -28.08
C GLU A 87 -31.22 -9.97 -28.06
N THR A 88 -31.44 -9.17 -29.09
CA THR A 88 -32.68 -8.51 -29.51
C THR A 88 -33.95 -9.34 -29.37
N SER A 89 -35.06 -8.71 -28.95
CA SER A 89 -36.22 -8.47 -29.81
C SER A 89 -37.22 -7.50 -29.19
#